data_AF-A0A261BCB0-F1
#
_entry.id   AF-A0A261BCB0-F1
#
_cell.length_a   1.000
_cell.length_b   1.000
_cell.length_c   1.000
_cell.angle_alpha   90.00
_cell.angle_beta   90.00
_cell.angle_gamma   90.00
#
_symmetry.space_group_name_H-M   'P 1'
#
loop_
_entity.id
_entity.type
_entity.pdbx_description
1 polymer ?
#
loop_
_entity_poly.entity_id
_entity_poly.type
_entity_poly.pdbx_seq_one_letter_code
_entity_poly.pdbx_strand_id
1 'polypeptide(L)'
;MAEQNQPNTNITDFERNALQHIVHTIQQYRILLAGRIHGLEEYQALLDTVEDISEEVIRLGELPASEAARALVDLLFDELFDMMQIFIELLN
;
A
#
# COMPACT_ATOMS: atom_id res chain seq x y z
N MET A 1 -10.70 34.21 -7.47
CA MET A 1 -10.15 33.13 -8.31
C MET A 1 -9.36 32.25 -7.37
N ALA A 2 -9.92 31.12 -6.96
CA ALA A 2 -9.20 30.17 -6.12
C ALA A 2 -8.56 29.16 -7.06
N GLU A 3 -7.28 29.35 -7.37
CA GLU A 3 -6.44 28.28 -7.90
C GLU A 3 -6.43 27.19 -6.83
N GLN A 4 -7.28 26.19 -7.00
CA GLN A 4 -7.16 24.95 -6.25
C GLN A 4 -5.79 24.41 -6.62
N ASN A 5 -4.88 24.37 -5.64
CA ASN A 5 -3.61 23.68 -5.73
C ASN A 5 -3.90 22.21 -6.05
N GLN A 6 -4.03 21.89 -7.34
CA GLN A 6 -3.99 20.51 -7.78
C GLN A 6 -2.64 19.97 -7.31
N PRO A 7 -2.62 18.81 -6.63
CA PRO A 7 -1.37 18.21 -6.21
C PRO A 7 -0.50 18.03 -7.47
N ASN A 8 0.77 18.43 -7.41
CA ASN A 8 1.70 18.25 -8.53
C ASN A 8 2.06 16.76 -8.76
N THR A 9 1.62 15.90 -7.85
CA THR A 9 1.86 14.45 -7.80
C THR A 9 0.54 13.69 -7.73
N ASN A 10 0.53 12.43 -8.18
CA ASN A 10 -0.69 11.59 -8.17
C ASN A 10 -1.13 11.12 -6.78
N ILE A 11 -0.26 11.26 -5.78
CA ILE A 11 -0.55 10.97 -4.38
C ILE A 11 -0.49 12.24 -3.54
N THR A 12 -1.39 12.30 -2.56
CA THR A 12 -1.40 13.29 -1.50
C THR A 12 -0.36 12.95 -0.42
N ASP A 13 0.00 13.93 0.41
CA ASP A 13 0.90 13.70 1.55
C ASP A 13 0.33 12.69 2.55
N PHE A 14 -0.99 12.65 2.71
CA PHE A 14 -1.67 11.67 3.55
C PHE A 14 -1.49 10.24 3.01
N GLU A 15 -1.75 10.04 1.72
CA GLU A 15 -1.59 8.74 1.05
C GLU A 15 -0.14 8.27 1.09
N ARG A 16 0.82 9.19 0.87
CA ARG A 16 2.25 8.89 1.00
C ARG A 16 2.59 8.38 2.40
N ASN A 17 2.11 9.06 3.45
CA ASN A 17 2.35 8.65 4.83
C ASN A 17 1.66 7.32 5.17
N ALA A 18 0.44 7.10 4.66
CA ALA A 18 -0.28 5.85 4.85
C ALA A 18 0.48 4.66 4.23
N LEU A 19 0.99 4.80 3.00
CA LEU A 19 1.80 3.77 2.33
C LEU A 19 3.08 3.47 3.11
N GLN A 20 3.82 4.50 3.52
CA GLN A 20 5.03 4.32 4.30
C GLN A 20 4.77 3.56 5.60
N HIS A 21 3.64 3.84 6.25
CA HIS A 21 3.23 3.13 7.46
C HIS A 21 2.86 1.66 7.17
N ILE A 22 2.14 1.39 6.08
CA ILE A 22 1.75 0.03 5.65
C ILE A 22 3.00 -0.81 5.35
N VAL A 23 3.90 -0.30 4.50
CA VAL A 23 5.18 -0.97 4.15
C VAL A 23 5.98 -1.29 5.40
N HIS A 24 6.15 -0.32 6.28
CA HIS A 24 6.91 -0.50 7.51
C HIS A 24 6.28 -1.58 8.40
N THR A 25 4.97 -1.56 8.56
CA THR A 25 4.21 -2.52 9.39
C THR A 25 4.35 -3.94 8.83
N ILE A 26 4.30 -4.12 7.53
CA ILE A 26 4.43 -5.41 6.85
C ILE A 26 5.81 -6.00 6.99
N GLN A 27 6.85 -5.17 6.86
CA GLN A 27 8.23 -5.59 7.12
C GLN A 27 8.39 -6.11 8.56
N GLN A 28 7.77 -5.45 9.55
CA GLN A 28 7.77 -5.90 10.93
C GLN A 28 7.04 -7.25 11.11
N TYR A 29 5.87 -7.43 10.50
CA TYR A 29 5.12 -8.69 10.57
C TYR A 29 5.87 -9.84 9.90
N ARG A 30 6.54 -9.60 8.77
CA ARG A 30 7.39 -10.60 8.08
C ARG A 30 8.47 -11.13 9.01
N ILE A 31 9.15 -10.25 9.75
CA ILE A 31 10.18 -10.63 10.74
C ILE A 31 9.57 -11.42 11.91
N LEU A 32 8.45 -10.95 12.47
CA LEU A 32 7.80 -11.60 13.61
C LEU A 32 7.25 -12.99 13.28
N LEU A 33 6.74 -13.18 12.06
CA LEU A 33 6.05 -14.41 11.65
C LEU A 33 6.98 -15.46 11.06
N ALA A 34 8.09 -15.05 10.42
CA ALA A 34 9.18 -15.95 10.05
C ALA A 34 9.73 -16.75 11.24
N GLY A 35 9.59 -16.22 12.47
CA GLY A 35 9.99 -16.90 13.70
C GLY A 35 8.91 -17.76 14.37
N ARG A 36 7.64 -17.73 13.95
CA ARG A 36 6.51 -18.31 14.71
C ARG A 36 5.68 -19.37 14.00
N ILE A 37 5.56 -19.40 12.67
CA ILE A 37 4.51 -20.21 12.01
C ILE A 37 5.06 -21.05 10.86
N HIS A 38 4.96 -22.38 10.99
CA HIS A 38 5.11 -23.33 9.88
C HIS A 38 3.82 -23.34 9.05
N GLY A 39 3.67 -22.38 8.12
CA GLY A 39 2.49 -22.21 7.25
C GLY A 39 2.63 -21.01 6.32
N LEU A 40 3.86 -20.76 5.85
CA LEU A 40 4.35 -19.46 5.36
C LEU A 40 3.92 -19.07 3.95
N GLU A 41 3.60 -19.99 3.04
CA GLU A 41 3.52 -19.64 1.61
C GLU A 41 2.38 -18.68 1.26
N GLU A 42 1.15 -18.95 1.71
CA GLU A 42 0.00 -18.07 1.42
C GLU A 42 0.13 -16.72 2.14
N TYR A 43 0.64 -16.72 3.38
CA TYR A 43 0.87 -15.49 4.13
C TYR A 43 2.03 -14.67 3.55
N GLN A 44 3.11 -15.31 3.10
CA GLN A 44 4.21 -14.65 2.40
C GLN A 44 3.74 -14.09 1.07
N ALA A 45 2.96 -14.83 0.29
CA ALA A 45 2.38 -14.35 -0.96
C ALA A 45 1.50 -13.10 -0.74
N LEU A 46 0.72 -13.08 0.34
CA LEU A 46 -0.05 -11.88 0.72
C LEU A 46 0.85 -10.70 1.08
N LEU A 47 1.92 -10.91 1.86
CA LEU A 47 2.86 -9.83 2.21
C LEU A 47 3.59 -9.31 0.96
N ASP A 48 4.00 -10.20 0.07
CA ASP A 48 4.68 -9.86 -1.19
C ASP A 48 3.75 -9.02 -2.08
N THR A 49 2.47 -9.41 -2.17
CA THR A 49 1.46 -8.66 -2.93
C THR A 49 1.26 -7.25 -2.39
N VAL A 50 1.24 -7.07 -1.06
CA VAL A 50 1.15 -5.72 -0.48
C VAL A 50 2.42 -4.91 -0.71
N GLU A 51 3.60 -5.53 -0.64
CA GLU A 51 4.87 -4.86 -0.94
C GLU A 51 4.87 -4.36 -2.40
N ASP A 52 4.52 -5.21 -3.36
CA ASP A 52 4.42 -4.88 -4.79
C ASP A 52 3.46 -3.72 -5.06
N ILE A 53 2.25 -3.76 -4.47
CA ILE A 53 1.27 -2.69 -4.63
C ILE A 53 1.77 -1.38 -4.00
N SER A 54 2.41 -1.46 -2.83
CA SER A 54 2.94 -0.27 -2.17
C SER A 54 4.06 0.39 -2.99
N GLU A 55 4.95 -0.41 -3.59
CA GLU A 55 5.98 0.09 -4.50
C GLU A 55 5.39 0.75 -5.75
N GLU A 56 4.36 0.14 -6.34
CA GLU A 56 3.65 0.69 -7.50
C GLU A 56 3.01 2.04 -7.19
N VAL A 57 2.33 2.18 -6.05
CA VAL A 57 1.71 3.45 -5.65
C VAL A 57 2.78 4.52 -5.38
N ILE A 58 3.91 4.17 -4.76
CA ILE A 58 5.04 5.09 -4.59
C ILE A 58 5.54 5.59 -5.95
N ARG A 59 5.75 4.68 -6.90
CA ARG A 59 6.19 5.02 -8.26
C ARG A 59 5.22 5.95 -8.96
N LEU A 60 3.91 5.66 -8.91
CA LEU A 60 2.87 6.52 -9.49
C LEU A 60 2.82 7.89 -8.82
N GLY A 61 3.09 7.94 -7.53
CA GLY A 61 3.18 9.16 -6.74
C GLY A 61 4.36 10.08 -7.06
N GLU A 62 5.38 9.58 -7.75
CA GLU A 62 6.51 10.39 -8.25
C GLU A 62 6.24 10.95 -9.66
N LEU A 63 5.25 10.41 -10.37
CA LEU A 63 4.85 10.92 -11.68
C LEU A 63 4.08 12.24 -11.55
N PRO A 64 4.14 13.12 -12.57
CA PRO A 64 3.26 14.27 -12.66
C PRO A 64 1.79 13.87 -12.54
N ALA A 65 0.99 14.73 -11.92
CA ALA A 65 -0.43 14.48 -11.75
C ALA A 65 -1.14 14.23 -13.08
N SER A 66 -1.88 13.12 -13.17
CA SER A 66 -2.73 12.76 -14.30
C SER A 66 -3.93 11.97 -13.80
N GLU A 67 -5.07 12.13 -14.50
CA GLU A 67 -6.31 11.44 -14.14
C GLU A 67 -6.16 9.91 -14.20
N ALA A 68 -5.41 9.40 -15.19
CA ALA A 68 -5.14 7.98 -15.34
C ALA A 68 -4.30 7.41 -14.18
N ALA A 69 -3.22 8.10 -13.80
CA ALA A 69 -2.40 7.65 -12.67
C ALA A 69 -3.14 7.81 -11.34
N ARG A 70 -4.00 8.83 -11.21
CA ARG A 70 -4.85 8.99 -10.02
C ARG A 70 -5.86 7.85 -9.87
N ALA A 71 -6.55 7.49 -10.95
CA ALA A 71 -7.48 6.36 -10.95
C ALA A 71 -6.79 5.03 -10.63
N LEU A 72 -5.55 4.85 -11.07
CA LEU A 72 -4.75 3.67 -10.74
C LEU A 72 -4.33 3.67 -9.26
N VAL A 73 -3.92 4.83 -8.71
CA VAL A 73 -3.64 4.97 -7.27
C VAL A 73 -4.87 4.60 -6.43
N ASP A 74 -6.06 5.09 -6.80
CA ASP A 74 -7.30 4.79 -6.08
C ASP A 74 -7.59 3.27 -6.09
N LEU A 75 -7.47 2.61 -7.25
CA LEU A 75 -7.63 1.16 -7.37
C LEU A 75 -6.67 0.38 -6.47
N LEU A 76 -5.40 0.78 -6.46
CA LEU A 76 -4.35 0.12 -5.68
C LEU A 76 -4.56 0.32 -4.17
N PHE A 77 -5.06 1.48 -3.75
CA PHE A 77 -5.43 1.71 -2.36
C PHE A 77 -6.61 0.85 -1.92
N ASP A 78 -7.65 0.71 -2.75
CA ASP A 78 -8.78 -0.18 -2.45
C ASP A 78 -8.29 -1.63 -2.25
N GLU A 79 -7.41 -2.11 -3.14
CA GLU A 79 -6.83 -3.45 -3.04
C GLU A 79 -5.96 -3.64 -1.78
N LEU A 80 -5.19 -2.61 -1.39
CA LEU A 80 -4.45 -2.60 -0.13
C LEU A 80 -5.38 -2.70 1.09
N PHE A 81 -6.48 -1.95 1.10
CA PHE A 81 -7.44 -1.97 2.21
C PHE A 81 -8.11 -3.33 2.34
N ASP A 82 -8.51 -3.95 1.24
CA ASP A 82 -9.12 -5.29 1.22
C ASP A 82 -8.14 -6.35 1.76
N MET A 83 -6.87 -6.31 1.34
CA MET A 83 -5.85 -7.24 1.85
C MET A 83 -5.57 -7.02 3.35
N MET A 84 -5.56 -5.78 3.83
CA MET A 84 -5.42 -5.49 5.26
C MET A 84 -6.57 -6.09 6.09
N GLN A 85 -7.79 -6.15 5.55
CA GLN A 85 -8.90 -6.86 6.22
C GLN A 85 -8.63 -8.36 6.33
N ILE A 86 -8.12 -8.99 5.26
CA ILE A 86 -7.74 -10.41 5.27
C ILE A 86 -6.67 -10.68 6.34
N PHE A 87 -5.67 -9.80 6.47
CA PHE A 87 -4.67 -9.92 7.54
C PHE A 87 -5.29 -9.82 8.94
N ILE A 88 -6.24 -8.90 9.14
CA ILE A 88 -6.94 -8.76 10.43
C ILE A 88 -7.77 -10.03 10.74
N GLU A 89 -8.40 -10.63 9.75
CA GLU A 89 -9.16 -11.88 9.92
C GLU A 89 -8.25 -13.07 10.22
N LEU A 90 -7.09 -13.17 9.58
CA LEU A 90 -6.14 -14.28 9.78
C LEU A 90 -5.40 -14.21 11.12
N LEU A 91 -5.25 -13.01 11.68
CA LEU A 91 -4.49 -12.78 12.92
C LEU A 91 -5.35 -12.68 14.19
N ASN A 92 -6.69 -12.65 14.05
CA ASN A 92 -7.66 -12.72 15.16
C ASN A 92 -8.17 -14.16 15.39
#